data_AF-C0DA66-F1
#
_entry.id   AF-C0DA66-F1
#
_cell.length_a   1.000
_cell.length_b   1.000
_cell.length_c   1.000
_cell.angle_alpha   90.00
_cell.angle_beta   90.00
_cell.angle_gamma   90.00
#
_symmetry.space_group_name_H-M   'P 1'
#
loop_
_entity.id
_entity.type
_entity.pdbx_description
1 polymer ?
#
loop_
_entity_poly.entity_id
_entity_poly.type
_entity_poly.pdbx_seq_one_letter_code
_entity_poly.pdbx_strand_id
1 'polypeptide(L)' 'MIMRASELKPGHVIRVEFGDYDNWQSFVVDGIRQAKDNIVADVHYRKYDSAKTDISFRSDETVEVIADETA' A
#
# COMPACT_ATOMS: atom_id res chain seq x y z
N MET A 1 -1.05 -12.43 -1.03
CA MET A 1 0.37 -12.80 -0.86
C MET A 1 1.01 -11.84 0.12
N ILE A 2 2.02 -12.28 0.86
CA ILE A 2 2.83 -11.40 1.70
C ILE A 2 4.14 -11.16 0.96
N MET A 3 4.53 -9.90 0.79
CA MET A 3 5.79 -9.53 0.13
C MET A 3 6.47 -8.38 0.86
N ARG A 4 7.74 -8.08 0.54
CA ARG A 4 8.41 -6.92 1.13
C ARG A 4 7.84 -5.63 0.56
N ALA A 5 7.80 -4.58 1.37
CA ALA A 5 7.40 -3.24 0.93
C ALA A 5 8.26 -2.76 -0.26
N SER A 6 9.52 -3.18 -0.33
CA SER A 6 10.43 -2.93 -1.46
C SER A 6 10.05 -3.58 -2.78
N GLU A 7 9.12 -4.52 -2.76
CA GLU A 7 8.65 -5.26 -3.93
C GLU A 7 7.29 -4.76 -4.42
N LEU A 8 6.69 -3.77 -3.73
CA LEU A 8 5.45 -3.13 -4.14
C LEU A 8 5.62 -2.41 -5.48
N LYS A 9 4.55 -2.42 -6.27
CA LYS A 9 4.47 -1.80 -7.59
C LYS A 9 3.11 -1.12 -7.76
N PRO A 10 3.01 -0.10 -8.62
CA PRO A 10 1.72 0.43 -9.03
C PRO A 10 0.79 -0.68 -9.54
N GLY A 11 -0.50 -0.60 -9.17
CA GLY A 11 -1.52 -1.61 -9.45
C GLY A 11 -1.71 -2.63 -8.33
N HIS A 12 -0.71 -2.86 -7.46
CA HIS A 12 -0.90 -3.74 -6.31
C HIS A 12 -2.00 -3.20 -5.37
N VAL A 13 -2.88 -4.09 -4.94
CA VAL A 13 -3.87 -3.81 -3.90
C VAL A 13 -3.34 -4.32 -2.57
N ILE A 14 -3.05 -3.41 -1.64
CA ILE A 14 -2.53 -3.70 -0.31
C ILE A 14 -3.63 -3.60 0.75
N ARG A 15 -3.50 -4.37 1.82
CA ARG A 15 -4.36 -4.29 3.00
C ARG A 15 -3.58 -3.73 4.17
N VAL A 16 -4.12 -2.68 4.80
CA VAL A 16 -3.47 -1.98 5.91
C VAL A 16 -4.46 -1.85 7.05
N GLU A 17 -4.02 -2.17 8.26
CA GLU A 17 -4.78 -1.95 9.49
C GLU A 17 -4.71 -0.47 9.88
N PHE A 18 -5.87 0.15 10.11
CA PHE A 18 -5.96 1.58 10.35
C PHE A 18 -6.79 1.88 11.62
N GLY A 19 -6.11 2.33 12.67
CA GLY A 19 -6.76 2.69 13.94
C GLY A 19 -7.02 1.47 14.83
N ASP A 20 -8.11 1.51 15.59
CA ASP A 20 -8.52 0.44 16.51
C ASP A 20 -9.52 -0.53 15.86
N TYR A 21 -9.73 -1.69 16.51
CA TYR A 21 -10.79 -2.68 16.21
C TYR A 21 -10.66 -3.44 14.88
N ASP A 22 -9.49 -3.99 14.54
CA ASP A 22 -9.30 -4.80 13.32
C ASP A 22 -9.81 -4.09 12.04
N ASN A 23 -9.66 -2.76 11.99
CA ASN A 23 -10.16 -1.96 10.89
C ASN A 23 -9.20 -2.03 9.71
N TRP A 24 -9.37 -3.07 8.89
CA TRP A 24 -8.55 -3.30 7.72
C TRP A 24 -9.10 -2.60 6.48
N GLN A 25 -8.31 -1.72 5.91
CA GLN A 25 -8.65 -0.99 4.69
C GLN A 25 -7.80 -1.46 3.52
N SER A 26 -8.38 -1.43 2.32
CA SER A 26 -7.71 -1.80 1.08
C SER A 26 -7.39 -0.57 0.24
N PHE A 27 -6.15 -0.50 -0.22
CA PHE A 27 -5.61 0.60 -1.00
C PHE A 27 -4.98 0.07 -2.28
N VAL A 28 -5.12 0.82 -3.36
CA VAL A 28 -4.43 0.56 -4.62
C VAL A 28 -3.20 1.44 -4.66
N VAL A 29 -2.06 0.85 -5.00
CA VAL A 29 -0.80 1.58 -5.16
C VAL A 29 -0.82 2.33 -6.49
N ASP A 30 -0.74 3.66 -6.43
CA ASP A 30 -0.62 4.55 -7.58
C ASP A 30 0.84 4.74 -7.98
N GLY A 31 1.73 4.81 -6.99
CA GLY A 31 3.13 5.15 -7.17
C GLY A 31 3.99 4.70 -6.00
N ILE A 32 5.28 4.51 -6.26
CA ILE A 32 6.27 4.15 -5.23
C ILE A 32 7.42 5.14 -5.30
N ARG A 33 7.80 5.71 -4.15
CA ARG A 33 8.91 6.63 -4.00
C ARG A 33 9.83 6.16 -2.88
N GLN A 34 11.14 6.22 -3.12
CA GLN A 34 12.14 5.87 -2.11
C GLN A 34 12.50 7.11 -1.27
N ALA A 35 12.44 6.99 0.06
CA ALA A 35 12.70 8.08 0.99
C ALA A 35 13.71 7.65 2.07
N LYS A 36 15.00 7.95 1.86
CA LYS A 36 16.13 7.52 2.70
C LYS A 36 16.06 6.02 3.00
N ASP A 37 15.57 5.65 4.19
CA ASP A 37 15.52 4.29 4.73
C ASP A 37 14.14 3.63 4.55
N ASN A 38 13.16 4.39 4.05
CA ASN A 38 11.76 3.99 3.90
C ASN A 38 11.32 3.98 2.44
N ILE A 39 10.19 3.32 2.22
CA ILE A 39 9.45 3.32 0.97
C ILE A 39 8.10 3.96 1.22
N VAL A 40 7.76 4.94 0.39
CA VAL A 40 6.50 5.65 0.43
C VAL A 40 5.67 5.18 -0.76
N ALA A 41 4.52 4.58 -0.48
CA ALA A 41 3.52 4.25 -1.48
C ALA A 41 2.48 5.38 -1.53
N ASP A 42 2.35 6.01 -2.69
CA ASP A 42 1.20 6.86 -2.98
C ASP A 42 0.03 5.94 -3.32
N VAL A 43 -1.10 6.11 -2.64
CA VAL A 43 -2.23 5.17 -2.74
C VAL A 43 -3.57 5.89 -2.80
N HIS A 44 -4.57 5.21 -3.36
CA HIS A 44 -5.97 5.60 -3.22
C HIS A 44 -6.79 4.49 -2.58
N TYR A 45 -7.91 4.85 -1.95
CA TYR A 45 -8.83 3.85 -1.41
C TYR A 45 -9.43 3.04 -2.55
N ARG A 46 -9.33 1.70 -2.49
CA ARG A 46 -9.87 0.83 -3.55
C ARG A 46 -11.38 1.06 -3.79
N LYS A 47 -12.12 1.42 -2.74
CA LYS A 47 -13.56 1.71 -2.82
C LYS A 47 -13.86 3.12 -3.34
N TYR A 48 -12.92 4.06 -3.23
CA TYR A 48 -13.10 5.48 -3.52
C TYR A 48 -11.83 6.09 -4.12
N ASP A 49 -11.74 6.14 -5.45
CA ASP A 49 -10.56 6.66 -6.17
C ASP A 49 -10.27 8.15 -5.87
N SER A 50 -11.29 8.92 -5.46
CA SER A 50 -11.13 10.35 -5.12
C SER A 50 -10.34 10.60 -3.82
N ALA A 51 -10.19 9.59 -2.96
CA ALA A 51 -9.49 9.73 -1.69
C ALA A 51 -8.07 9.16 -1.83
N LYS A 52 -7.08 10.06 -1.89
CA LYS A 52 -5.65 9.74 -2.00
C LYS A 52 -4.92 10.02 -0.71
N THR A 53 -3.90 9.22 -0.44
CA THR A 53 -3.01 9.38 0.72
C THR A 53 -1.67 8.71 0.41
N ASP A 54 -0.70 8.85 1.31
CA ASP A 54 0.58 8.17 1.24
C ASP A 54 0.77 7.30 2.47
N ILE A 55 1.43 6.15 2.27
CA ILE A 55 1.75 5.21 3.35
C ILE A 55 3.26 4.95 3.31
N SER A 56 3.93 5.22 4.43
CA SER A 56 5.36 4.96 4.59
C SER A 56 5.58 3.61 5.27
N PHE A 57 6.41 2.78 4.65
CA PHE A 57 6.86 1.50 5.16
C PHE A 57 8.36 1.52 5.40
N ARG A 58 8.83 0.71 6.35
CA ARG A 58 10.26 0.36 6.36
C ARG A 58 10.57 -0.55 5.19
N SER A 59 11.78 -0.46 4.65
CA SER A 59 12.17 -1.22 3.46
C SER A 59 12.11 -2.74 3.65
N ASP A 60 12.28 -3.23 4.88
CA ASP A 60 12.24 -4.64 5.27
C ASP A 60 10.86 -5.11 5.76
N GLU A 61 9.89 -4.21 5.85
CA GLU A 61 8.53 -4.50 6.30
C GLU A 61 7.78 -5.36 5.29
N THR A 62 6.93 -6.26 5.80
CA THR A 62 6.10 -7.13 4.96
C THR A 62 4.70 -6.58 4.83
N VAL A 63 4.18 -6.55 3.61
CA VAL A 63 2.86 -6.02 3.28
C VAL A 63 2.00 -7.13 2.69
N GLU A 64 0.74 -7.20 3.12
CA GLU A 64 -0.26 -8.10 2.53
C GLU A 64 -0.81 -7.48 1.24
N VAL A 65 -0.51 -8.11 0.10
CA VAL A 65 -1.05 -7.79 -1.22
C VAL A 65 -2.18 -8.77 -1.54
N ILE A 66 -3.39 -8.26 -1.74
CA ILE A 66 -4.60 -9.09 -1.90
C ILE A 66 -5.09 -9.20 -3.35
N ALA A 67 -4.63 -8.32 -4.24
CA ALA A 67 -4.92 -8.35 -5.67
C ALA A 67 -3.87 -7.56 -6.45
N ASP A 68 -3.90 -7.70 -7.77
CA ASP A 68 -3.13 -6.90 -8.71
C ASP A 68 -4.11 -6.30 -9.74
N GLU A 69 -4.30 -5.00 -9.68
CA GLU A 69 -5.12 -4.22 -10.59
C GLU A 69 -4.18 -3.50 -11.57
N THR A 70 -3.39 -4.27 -12.31
CA THR A 70 -2.77 -3.77 -13.54
C THR A 70 -3.89 -3.40 -14.51
N ALA A 71 -4.16 -2.10 -14.63
CA ALA A 71 -4.94 -1.52 -15.72
C ALA A 71 -4.26 -1.76 -17.08
#